data_AF-A0AAW7WDY1-F1
#
_entry.id   AF-A0AAW7WDY1-F1
#
_cell.length_a   1.000
_cell.length_b   1.000
_cell.length_c   1.000
_cell.angle_alpha   90.00
_cell.angle_beta   90.00
_cell.angle_gamma   90.00
#
_symmetry.space_group_name_H-M   'P 1'
#
loop_
_entity.id
_entity.type
_entity.pdbx_description
1 polymer ?
#
loop_
_entity_poly.entity_id
_entity_poly.type
_entity_poly.pdbx_seq_one_letter_code
_entity_poly.pdbx_strand_id
1 'polypeptide(L)'
;MGFTITELVVAAAIGLLTASVAGQALISHLQSSERAEAMERQRNDWARTTHFIESEIALSEHLITNIENIIVSSSCDISEEEFRLAIDMRRDLPIVIYAVKESDSNWLPTNTLWRCGPGLNNDGSYNNTIEFERLLDGLAGTVDEGGGFISSSNTSNSSKYADFILGLKGHATVKYGQVTAARSRISPLYTRPTANSLCDASNMVKVKGTSGPDTDLSSENISVLRGEDILLCGYGGGDSITGSDANDIIEAGDAGSSTLTGAAGNDVLRGTDDADTLIGGPGNDVLVGRGGNDKLVGDIEAQAIGDDQNIYLPGNGKDTIHGGQGLDIIFFNGNQSEYTIDTTDSPCNTQSCTVETSENETKTIYDSEILIFNDARLDLPDP
;
A
#
# COMPACT_ATOMS: atom_id res chain seq x y z
N MET A 1 2.50 38.69 -50.49
CA MET A 1 2.02 39.14 -49.17
C MET A 1 3.03 38.65 -48.15
N GLY A 2 3.92 39.53 -47.70
CA GLY A 2 4.93 39.21 -46.69
C GLY A 2 4.41 39.63 -45.32
N PHE A 3 4.62 38.78 -44.32
CA PHE A 3 4.25 39.09 -42.94
C PHE A 3 4.95 40.37 -42.47
N THR A 4 4.21 41.22 -41.79
CA THR A 4 4.72 42.44 -41.17
C THR A 4 5.65 42.10 -40.02
N ILE A 5 6.60 42.98 -39.70
CA ILE A 5 7.55 42.78 -38.58
C ILE A 5 6.79 42.52 -37.26
N THR A 6 5.63 43.14 -37.08
CA THR A 6 4.71 42.89 -35.96
C THR A 6 4.18 41.46 -35.91
N GLU A 7 3.80 40.87 -37.05
CA GLU A 7 3.33 39.48 -37.11
C GLU A 7 4.48 38.49 -36.84
N LEU A 8 5.70 38.81 -37.28
CA LEU A 8 6.88 37.97 -37.04
C LEU A 8 7.29 37.96 -35.55
N VAL A 9 7.19 39.12 -34.87
CA VAL A 9 7.49 39.24 -33.44
C VAL A 9 6.44 38.53 -32.58
N VAL A 10 5.15 38.63 -32.95
CA VAL A 10 4.08 37.89 -32.26
C VAL A 10 4.25 36.38 -32.46
N ALA A 11 4.58 35.92 -33.66
CA ALA A 11 4.86 34.51 -33.93
C ALA A 11 6.09 33.99 -33.15
N ALA A 12 7.15 34.78 -33.05
CA ALA A 12 8.33 34.43 -32.25
C ALA A 12 8.05 34.42 -30.74
N ALA A 13 7.24 35.36 -30.24
CA ALA A 13 6.84 35.40 -28.84
C ALA A 13 5.93 34.22 -28.46
N ILE A 14 4.97 33.88 -29.32
CA ILE A 14 4.12 32.69 -29.15
C ILE A 14 4.98 31.42 -29.23
N GLY A 15 5.92 31.34 -30.19
CA GLY A 15 6.83 30.19 -30.32
C GLY A 15 7.74 29.96 -29.11
N LEU A 16 8.27 31.05 -28.51
CA LEU A 16 9.05 31.00 -27.27
C LEU A 16 8.21 30.59 -26.05
N LEU A 17 6.98 31.10 -25.95
CA LEU A 17 6.04 30.72 -24.88
C LEU A 17 5.63 29.25 -25.00
N THR A 18 5.32 28.77 -26.22
CA THR A 18 4.96 27.35 -26.43
C THR A 18 6.13 26.42 -26.17
N ALA A 19 7.37 26.83 -26.50
CA ALA A 19 8.57 26.03 -26.24
C ALA A 19 8.95 26.00 -24.75
N SER A 20 8.74 27.09 -24.00
CA SER A 20 9.02 27.09 -22.55
C SER A 20 8.02 26.26 -21.76
N VAL A 21 6.73 26.31 -22.13
CA VAL A 21 5.68 25.52 -21.49
C VAL A 21 5.86 24.03 -21.82
N ALA A 22 6.16 23.69 -23.08
CA ALA A 22 6.48 22.31 -23.47
C ALA A 22 7.77 21.79 -22.82
N GLY A 23 8.80 22.63 -22.67
CA GLY A 23 10.04 22.26 -21.98
C GLY A 23 9.88 22.06 -20.48
N GLN A 24 9.04 22.87 -19.82
CA GLN A 24 8.70 22.68 -18.41
C GLN A 24 7.82 21.44 -18.20
N ALA A 25 6.86 21.19 -19.09
CA ALA A 25 6.04 19.99 -19.08
C ALA A 25 6.88 18.72 -19.28
N LEU A 26 7.85 18.73 -20.20
CA LEU A 26 8.76 17.60 -20.44
C LEU A 26 9.71 17.34 -19.25
N ILE A 27 10.22 18.40 -18.60
CA ILE A 27 11.08 18.27 -17.41
C ILE A 27 10.26 17.79 -16.20
N SER A 28 9.03 18.29 -16.01
CA SER A 28 8.14 17.79 -14.97
C SER A 28 7.71 16.34 -15.22
N HIS A 29 7.63 15.93 -16.48
CA HIS A 29 7.27 14.59 -16.90
C HIS A 29 8.41 13.58 -16.74
N LEU A 30 9.66 13.96 -17.07
CA LEU A 30 10.83 13.14 -16.75
C LEU A 30 11.01 12.99 -15.23
N GLN A 31 10.72 14.05 -14.47
CA GLN A 31 10.72 13.99 -13.02
C GLN A 31 9.54 13.21 -12.43
N SER A 32 8.41 13.08 -13.13
CA SER A 32 7.27 12.28 -12.67
C SER A 32 7.48 10.80 -12.97
N SER A 33 8.01 10.43 -14.14
CA SER A 33 8.31 9.03 -14.47
C SER A 33 9.40 8.46 -13.56
N GLU A 34 10.49 9.21 -13.32
CA GLU A 34 11.53 8.79 -12.39
C GLU A 34 11.01 8.66 -10.95
N ARG A 35 10.01 9.46 -10.55
CA ARG A 35 9.39 9.38 -9.22
C ARG A 35 8.39 8.25 -9.10
N ALA A 36 7.59 7.99 -10.14
CA ALA A 36 6.69 6.85 -10.20
C ALA A 36 7.47 5.53 -10.16
N GLU A 37 8.52 5.40 -10.97
CA GLU A 37 9.45 4.26 -10.92
C GLU A 37 10.17 4.15 -9.57
N ALA A 38 10.53 5.28 -8.94
CA ALA A 38 11.13 5.25 -7.61
C ALA A 38 10.12 4.77 -6.53
N MET A 39 8.87 5.22 -6.61
CA MET A 39 7.79 4.77 -5.72
C MET A 39 7.48 3.28 -5.94
N GLU A 40 7.45 2.82 -7.18
CA GLU A 40 7.22 1.40 -7.49
C GLU A 40 8.39 0.52 -7.03
N ARG A 41 9.63 0.96 -7.25
CA ARG A 41 10.81 0.29 -6.67
C ARG A 41 10.73 0.24 -5.14
N GLN A 42 10.31 1.32 -4.51
CA GLN A 42 10.13 1.39 -3.06
C GLN A 42 9.03 0.44 -2.58
N ARG A 43 7.90 0.32 -3.29
CA ARG A 43 6.85 -0.67 -3.01
C ARG A 43 7.36 -2.10 -3.14
N ASN A 44 8.10 -2.40 -4.22
CA ASN A 44 8.70 -3.71 -4.46
C ASN A 44 9.77 -4.06 -3.41
N ASP A 45 10.64 -3.11 -3.04
CA ASP A 45 11.63 -3.26 -1.96
C ASP A 45 10.95 -3.48 -0.62
N TRP A 46 9.85 -2.77 -0.36
CA TRP A 46 9.05 -2.94 0.84
C TRP A 46 8.42 -4.33 0.92
N ALA A 47 7.75 -4.79 -0.14
CA ALA A 47 7.16 -6.13 -0.19
C ALA A 47 8.20 -7.26 -0.03
N ARG A 48 9.41 -7.08 -0.58
CA ARG A 48 10.50 -8.03 -0.35
C ARG A 48 10.99 -7.99 1.10
N THR A 49 11.18 -6.80 1.64
CA THR A 49 11.68 -6.60 3.01
C THR A 49 10.71 -7.16 4.04
N THR A 50 9.40 -7.00 3.83
CA THR A 50 8.37 -7.52 4.73
C THR A 50 8.38 -9.03 4.78
N HIS A 51 8.33 -9.70 3.63
CA HIS A 51 8.43 -11.16 3.57
C HIS A 51 9.74 -11.70 4.14
N PHE A 52 10.84 -10.95 3.95
CA PHE A 52 12.13 -11.32 4.53
C PHE A 52 12.07 -11.29 6.07
N ILE A 53 11.60 -10.20 6.68
CA ILE A 53 11.46 -10.06 8.14
C ILE A 53 10.52 -11.12 8.71
N GLU A 54 9.39 -11.38 8.03
CA GLU A 54 8.44 -12.42 8.41
C GLU A 54 9.10 -13.79 8.48
N SER A 55 9.92 -14.13 7.48
CA SER A 55 10.63 -15.40 7.40
C SER A 55 11.65 -15.53 8.53
N GLU A 56 12.40 -14.47 8.86
CA GLU A 56 13.39 -14.48 9.93
C GLU A 56 12.74 -14.68 11.31
N ILE A 57 11.67 -13.95 11.59
CA ILE A 57 10.96 -14.11 12.85
C ILE A 57 10.29 -15.50 12.93
N ALA A 58 9.78 -16.04 11.83
CA ALA A 58 9.25 -17.41 11.82
C ALA A 58 10.34 -18.46 12.17
N LEU A 59 11.59 -18.21 11.78
CA LEU A 59 12.75 -19.04 12.09
C LEU A 59 13.36 -18.79 13.48
N SER A 60 13.07 -17.64 14.10
CA SER A 60 13.61 -17.23 15.40
C SER A 60 13.31 -18.23 16.53
N GLU A 61 14.19 -18.33 17.53
CA GLU A 61 13.90 -19.00 18.80
C GLU A 61 13.29 -18.04 19.82
N HIS A 62 13.83 -16.82 19.91
CA HIS A 62 13.37 -15.76 20.80
C HIS A 62 13.41 -14.39 20.11
N LEU A 63 12.55 -13.49 20.57
CA LEU A 63 12.53 -12.08 20.16
C LEU A 63 12.91 -11.22 21.35
N ILE A 64 13.71 -10.19 21.09
CA ILE A 64 14.27 -9.29 22.09
C ILE A 64 13.98 -7.85 21.68
N THR A 65 13.24 -7.13 22.52
CA THR A 65 12.79 -5.75 22.25
C THR A 65 13.50 -4.70 23.12
N ASN A 66 14.43 -5.13 23.99
CA ASN A 66 15.26 -4.24 24.79
C ASN A 66 16.74 -4.51 24.49
N ILE A 67 17.46 -3.47 24.07
CA ILE A 67 18.88 -3.53 23.70
C ILE A 67 19.78 -3.95 24.87
N GLU A 68 19.40 -3.67 26.13
CA GLU A 68 20.19 -4.05 27.31
C GLU A 68 20.31 -5.57 27.47
N ASN A 69 19.43 -6.34 26.84
CA ASN A 69 19.43 -7.80 26.89
C ASN A 69 20.30 -8.44 25.81
N ILE A 70 21.00 -7.67 24.98
CA ILE A 70 21.87 -8.17 23.91
C ILE A 70 23.26 -7.59 23.97
N ILE A 71 24.21 -8.32 23.38
CA ILE A 71 25.57 -7.83 23.14
C ILE A 71 25.65 -7.47 21.67
N VAL A 72 25.66 -6.17 21.37
CA VAL A 72 25.82 -5.67 19.99
C VAL A 72 27.28 -5.90 19.55
N SER A 73 27.46 -6.53 18.39
CA SER A 73 28.79 -6.72 17.81
C SER A 73 29.39 -5.36 17.44
N SER A 74 30.70 -5.19 17.62
CA SER A 74 31.41 -3.97 17.20
C SER A 74 31.39 -3.72 15.68
N SER A 75 30.96 -4.72 14.90
CA SER A 75 30.74 -4.57 13.45
C SER A 75 29.38 -3.94 13.10
N CYS A 76 28.46 -3.92 14.06
CA CYS A 76 27.16 -3.26 13.96
C CYS A 76 27.29 -1.86 14.57
N ASP A 77 27.30 -0.83 13.73
CA ASP A 77 27.30 0.57 14.19
C ASP A 77 25.87 1.00 14.53
N ILE A 78 25.31 0.50 15.64
CA ILE A 78 23.91 0.75 16.05
C ILE A 78 23.90 1.31 17.47
N SER A 79 23.30 2.48 17.64
CA SER A 79 23.04 3.11 18.93
C SER A 79 21.71 2.65 19.56
N GLU A 80 21.52 2.96 20.85
CA GLU A 80 20.28 2.67 21.57
C GLU A 80 19.05 3.36 20.96
N GLU A 81 19.21 4.59 20.46
CA GLU A 81 18.12 5.35 19.82
C GLU A 81 17.74 4.81 18.44
N GLU A 82 18.64 4.07 17.78
CA GLU A 82 18.42 3.45 16.46
C GLU A 82 17.87 2.03 16.58
N PHE A 83 18.10 1.34 17.70
CA PHE A 83 17.67 -0.04 17.93
C PHE A 83 16.14 -0.17 17.95
N ARG A 84 15.61 -1.22 17.32
CA ARG A 84 14.18 -1.51 17.33
C ARG A 84 13.86 -2.93 17.77
N LEU A 85 14.46 -3.93 17.12
CA LEU A 85 14.17 -5.34 17.36
C LEU A 85 15.44 -6.16 17.24
N ALA A 86 15.61 -7.14 18.12
CA ALA A 86 16.59 -8.19 17.96
C ALA A 86 15.91 -9.56 17.90
N ILE A 87 16.48 -10.43 17.07
CA ILE A 87 16.00 -11.79 16.83
C ILE A 87 17.13 -12.74 17.18
N ASP A 88 16.88 -13.59 18.18
CA ASP A 88 17.76 -14.70 18.50
C ASP A 88 17.43 -15.85 17.56
N MET A 89 18.27 -16.03 16.54
CA MET A 89 18.22 -17.18 15.67
C MET A 89 18.75 -18.41 16.42
N ARG A 90 18.67 -19.61 15.82
CA ARG A 90 19.19 -20.87 16.40
C ARG A 90 20.54 -20.67 17.13
N ARG A 91 20.78 -21.50 18.16
CA ARG A 91 21.95 -21.42 19.07
C ARG A 91 23.35 -21.33 18.43
N ASP A 92 23.49 -21.57 17.13
CA ASP A 92 24.74 -21.54 16.38
C ASP A 92 24.95 -20.28 15.50
N LEU A 93 23.95 -19.39 15.41
CA LEU A 93 24.02 -18.15 14.62
C LEU A 93 24.10 -16.90 15.52
N PRO A 94 24.77 -15.82 15.07
CA PRO A 94 24.69 -14.53 15.72
C PRO A 94 23.25 -13.99 15.76
N ILE A 95 22.96 -13.15 16.76
CA ILE A 95 21.70 -12.41 16.87
C ILE A 95 21.55 -11.47 15.66
N VAL A 96 20.35 -11.40 15.10
CA VAL A 96 19.98 -10.39 14.11
C VAL A 96 19.44 -9.17 14.83
N ILE A 97 19.86 -7.98 14.43
CA ILE A 97 19.44 -6.69 14.99
C ILE A 97 18.88 -5.84 13.86
N TYR A 98 17.68 -5.31 14.06
CA TYR A 98 17.04 -4.33 13.20
C TYR A 98 17.15 -2.94 13.82
N ALA A 99 17.57 -1.99 13.00
CA ALA A 99 17.76 -0.60 13.39
C ALA A 99 17.25 0.37 12.34
N VAL A 100 16.83 1.56 12.77
CA VAL A 100 16.41 2.65 11.88
C VAL A 100 17.40 3.79 12.01
N LYS A 101 17.93 4.24 10.87
CA LYS A 101 18.89 5.36 10.79
C LYS A 101 18.33 6.49 9.94
N GLU A 102 18.76 7.72 10.23
CA GLU A 102 18.43 8.88 9.40
C GLU A 102 19.04 8.71 8.00
N SER A 103 18.31 9.12 6.95
CA SER A 103 18.72 9.00 5.56
C SER A 103 19.64 10.16 5.16
N ASP A 104 20.76 9.85 4.50
CA ASP A 104 21.68 10.84 3.91
C ASP A 104 21.12 11.53 2.65
N SER A 105 19.94 11.12 2.17
CA SER A 105 19.38 11.53 0.88
C SER A 105 18.37 12.66 1.01
N ASN A 106 18.70 13.85 0.49
CA ASN A 106 17.85 15.05 0.52
C ASN A 106 16.52 14.98 -0.28
N TRP A 107 16.25 13.89 -1.01
CA TRP A 107 15.13 13.78 -1.96
C TRP A 107 14.09 12.70 -1.60
N LEU A 108 14.34 11.88 -0.57
CA LEU A 108 13.44 10.84 -0.04
C LEU A 108 13.15 11.09 1.46
N PRO A 109 12.16 10.40 2.06
CA PRO A 109 11.85 10.53 3.48
C PRO A 109 13.04 10.21 4.39
N THR A 110 12.98 10.72 5.63
CA THR A 110 14.12 10.93 6.53
C THR A 110 14.77 9.67 7.13
N ASN A 111 14.27 8.45 6.89
CA ASN A 111 14.74 7.25 7.61
C ASN A 111 14.91 6.01 6.72
N THR A 112 15.89 5.17 7.08
CA THR A 112 16.27 3.91 6.42
C THR A 112 16.27 2.73 7.40
N LEU A 113 15.81 1.56 6.95
CA LEU A 113 15.86 0.31 7.72
C LEU A 113 17.18 -0.41 7.47
N TRP A 114 17.84 -0.81 8.55
CA TRP A 114 19.08 -1.57 8.54
C TRP A 114 18.94 -2.89 9.28
N ARG A 115 19.67 -3.89 8.81
CA ARG A 115 19.83 -5.19 9.42
C ARG A 115 21.30 -5.42 9.72
N CYS A 116 21.59 -5.83 10.96
CA CYS A 116 22.89 -6.37 11.35
C CYS A 116 22.73 -7.81 11.81
N GLY A 117 23.39 -8.77 11.18
CA GLY A 117 23.20 -10.17 11.56
C GLY A 117 24.05 -11.13 10.73
N PRO A 118 23.82 -12.45 10.85
CA PRO A 118 24.41 -13.43 9.95
C PRO A 118 24.14 -13.07 8.48
N GLY A 119 25.19 -13.14 7.67
CA GLY A 119 25.12 -12.94 6.23
C GLY A 119 24.41 -14.08 5.52
N LEU A 120 24.02 -13.81 4.27
CA LEU A 120 23.27 -14.75 3.44
C LEU A 120 24.13 -15.20 2.26
N ASN A 121 24.18 -16.52 2.05
CA ASN A 121 24.78 -17.08 0.85
C ASN A 121 23.80 -16.96 -0.34
N ASN A 122 24.31 -17.14 -1.56
CA ASN A 122 23.50 -17.10 -2.79
C ASN A 122 22.37 -18.13 -2.86
N ASP A 123 22.37 -19.14 -1.99
CA ASP A 123 21.34 -20.16 -1.87
C ASP A 123 20.30 -19.83 -0.77
N GLY A 124 20.38 -18.65 -0.15
CA GLY A 124 19.52 -18.22 0.95
C GLY A 124 19.87 -18.83 2.32
N SER A 125 20.97 -19.57 2.44
CA SER A 125 21.44 -20.11 3.72
C SER A 125 22.22 -19.07 4.53
N TYR A 126 22.02 -19.07 5.85
CA TYR A 126 22.76 -18.21 6.78
C TYR A 126 24.21 -18.68 6.94
N ASN A 127 25.13 -17.72 7.03
CA ASN A 127 26.52 -17.92 7.39
C ASN A 127 26.85 -17.18 8.70
N ASN A 128 28.04 -17.43 9.27
CA ASN A 128 28.46 -16.84 10.55
C ASN A 128 29.15 -15.48 10.41
N THR A 129 29.25 -14.93 9.19
CA THR A 129 29.80 -13.59 8.98
C THR A 129 28.75 -12.55 9.35
N ILE A 130 29.12 -11.56 10.16
CA ILE A 130 28.22 -10.47 10.53
C ILE A 130 28.21 -9.47 9.38
N GLU A 131 27.05 -9.26 8.78
CA GLU A 131 26.82 -8.27 7.74
C GLU A 131 25.95 -7.16 8.29
N PHE A 132 26.24 -5.93 7.86
CA PHE A 132 25.48 -4.75 8.16
C PHE A 132 24.99 -4.13 6.85
N GLU A 133 23.71 -4.29 6.58
CA GLU A 133 23.10 -3.99 5.28
C GLU A 133 21.86 -3.11 5.44
N ARG A 134 21.60 -2.28 4.42
CA ARG A 134 20.39 -1.48 4.32
C ARG A 134 19.33 -2.28 3.57
N LEU A 135 18.17 -2.48 4.20
CA LEU A 135 17.06 -3.22 3.62
C LEU A 135 16.06 -2.33 2.89
N LEU A 136 15.75 -1.16 3.46
CA LEU A 136 14.67 -0.30 2.95
C LEU A 136 14.98 1.19 3.14
N ASP A 137 14.50 2.01 2.23
CA ASP A 137 14.58 3.48 2.29
C ASP A 137 13.17 4.11 2.35
N GLY A 138 13.10 5.32 2.90
CA GLY A 138 11.91 6.16 2.91
C GLY A 138 10.83 5.77 3.92
N LEU A 139 11.23 5.29 5.10
CA LEU A 139 10.29 4.99 6.19
C LEU A 139 9.60 6.26 6.73
N ALA A 140 8.34 6.13 7.15
CA ALA A 140 7.52 7.19 7.72
C ALA A 140 7.73 7.32 9.24
N GLY A 141 8.40 8.38 9.71
CA GLY A 141 8.38 8.76 11.13
C GLY A 141 9.56 9.65 11.53
N THR A 142 9.55 10.17 12.75
CA THR A 142 10.75 10.71 13.42
C THR A 142 11.44 9.60 14.21
N VAL A 143 12.71 9.78 14.59
CA VAL A 143 13.46 8.78 15.38
C VAL A 143 12.73 8.43 16.69
N ASP A 144 12.02 9.41 17.27
CA ASP A 144 11.28 9.30 18.53
C ASP A 144 9.90 8.62 18.40
N GLU A 145 9.29 8.62 17.20
CA GLU A 145 8.05 7.90 16.89
C GLU A 145 8.34 6.59 16.13
N GLY A 146 9.53 6.03 16.34
CA GLY A 146 9.94 4.75 15.78
C GLY A 146 10.10 4.73 14.26
N GLY A 147 10.26 5.89 13.61
CA GLY A 147 10.81 6.01 12.26
C GLY A 147 10.20 5.09 11.20
N GLY A 148 8.95 4.67 11.35
CA GLY A 148 8.26 3.74 10.45
C GLY A 148 8.55 2.26 10.70
N PHE A 149 9.36 1.89 11.69
CA PHE A 149 9.52 0.53 12.20
C PHE A 149 9.43 0.50 13.73
N ILE A 150 8.22 0.27 14.26
CA ILE A 150 7.98 0.17 15.72
C ILE A 150 7.70 -1.29 16.06
N SER A 151 8.42 -1.89 17.00
CA SER A 151 8.04 -3.20 17.55
C SER A 151 7.51 -3.07 18.97
N SER A 152 6.43 -3.80 19.29
CA SER A 152 5.90 -3.92 20.65
C SER A 152 5.95 -5.37 21.11
N SER A 153 6.44 -5.60 22.34
CA SER A 153 6.36 -6.92 22.98
C SER A 153 5.33 -6.91 24.11
N ASN A 154 4.49 -7.93 24.19
CA ASN A 154 3.73 -8.21 25.40
C ASN A 154 4.66 -8.86 26.45
N THR A 155 4.82 -8.22 27.60
CA THR A 155 5.91 -8.37 28.58
C THR A 155 5.90 -9.67 29.40
N SER A 156 5.68 -10.83 28.77
CA SER A 156 5.86 -12.13 29.44
C SER A 156 7.01 -12.90 28.79
N ASN A 157 8.11 -13.02 29.54
CA ASN A 157 9.33 -13.72 29.19
C ASN A 157 9.05 -15.00 28.37
N SER A 158 9.75 -15.14 27.24
CA SER A 158 9.87 -16.36 26.41
C SER A 158 8.73 -16.73 25.44
N SER A 159 7.89 -15.78 25.01
CA SER A 159 6.98 -16.04 23.89
C SER A 159 7.55 -15.50 22.57
N LYS A 160 7.48 -16.31 21.50
CA LYS A 160 7.72 -15.89 20.10
C LYS A 160 6.52 -15.06 19.65
N TYR A 161 6.35 -13.88 20.22
CA TYR A 161 5.30 -12.95 19.88
C TYR A 161 5.96 -11.72 19.27
N ALA A 162 5.73 -11.51 17.97
CA ALA A 162 6.14 -10.31 17.27
C ALA A 162 4.92 -9.46 16.93
N ASP A 163 4.89 -8.24 17.44
CA ASP A 163 4.12 -7.16 16.84
C ASP A 163 5.09 -6.09 16.35
N PHE A 164 4.99 -5.70 15.09
CA PHE A 164 5.72 -4.54 14.58
C PHE A 164 4.92 -3.80 13.51
N ILE A 165 5.25 -2.54 13.26
CA ILE A 165 4.60 -1.70 12.27
C ILE A 165 5.65 -1.29 11.26
N LEU A 166 5.41 -1.52 9.97
CA LEU A 166 6.23 -1.01 8.87
C LEU A 166 5.45 0.04 8.08
N GLY A 167 5.84 1.31 8.20
CA GLY A 167 5.23 2.44 7.52
C GLY A 167 6.18 3.11 6.53
N LEU A 168 5.76 3.24 5.28
CA LEU A 168 6.43 4.05 4.26
C LEU A 168 5.75 5.42 4.15
N LYS A 169 6.55 6.49 3.99
CA LYS A 169 5.96 7.85 3.90
C LYS A 169 5.21 8.00 2.59
N GLY A 170 3.92 8.31 2.68
CA GLY A 170 3.05 8.46 1.51
C GLY A 170 2.44 7.15 0.98
N HIS A 171 2.69 6.03 1.65
CA HIS A 171 2.06 4.74 1.34
C HIS A 171 1.29 4.21 2.57
N ALA A 172 0.64 3.06 2.39
CA ALA A 172 -0.02 2.37 3.48
C ALA A 172 0.98 1.92 4.54
N THR A 173 0.65 2.19 5.80
CA THR A 173 1.32 1.56 6.92
C THR A 173 0.84 0.13 7.01
N VAL A 174 1.69 -0.85 7.26
CA VAL A 174 1.25 -2.23 7.57
C VAL A 174 1.71 -2.59 8.96
N LYS A 175 0.78 -3.04 9.80
CA LYS A 175 1.11 -3.67 11.07
C LYS A 175 1.32 -5.15 10.81
N TYR A 176 2.13 -5.77 11.64
CA TYR A 176 2.41 -7.18 11.63
C TYR A 176 2.17 -7.64 13.05
N GLY A 177 1.47 -8.76 13.19
CA GLY A 177 1.19 -9.31 14.51
C GLY A 177 1.12 -10.82 14.50
N GLN A 178 1.32 -11.40 15.68
CA GLN A 178 1.21 -12.83 15.93
C GLN A 178 0.20 -13.09 17.03
N VAL A 179 -0.93 -13.72 16.70
CA VAL A 179 -2.01 -13.95 17.68
C VAL A 179 -1.69 -15.02 18.74
N THR A 180 -0.66 -15.85 18.55
CA THR A 180 -0.27 -16.87 19.54
C THR A 180 1.25 -17.04 19.64
N ALA A 181 1.74 -17.39 20.83
CA ALA A 181 3.15 -17.72 21.08
C ALA A 181 3.64 -19.00 20.35
N ALA A 182 2.73 -19.73 19.69
CA ALA A 182 2.96 -21.05 19.12
C ALA A 182 2.95 -21.02 17.59
N ARG A 183 4.05 -20.55 16.98
CA ARG A 183 4.49 -20.84 15.59
C ARG A 183 3.49 -20.60 14.45
N SER A 184 2.35 -19.96 14.66
CA SER A 184 1.39 -19.72 13.59
C SER A 184 1.65 -18.34 12.99
N ARG A 185 2.53 -18.31 11.99
CA ARG A 185 2.70 -17.26 10.95
C ARG A 185 2.54 -15.80 11.41
N ILE A 186 3.58 -14.97 11.26
CA ILE A 186 3.33 -13.52 11.20
C ILE A 186 2.39 -13.31 10.04
N SER A 187 1.27 -12.67 10.32
CA SER A 187 0.41 -12.17 9.27
C SER A 187 0.58 -10.65 9.24
N PRO A 188 0.66 -10.07 8.05
CA PRO A 188 0.43 -8.64 7.91
C PRO A 188 -0.99 -8.38 8.44
N LEU A 189 -1.05 -7.69 9.56
CA LEU A 189 -2.22 -6.95 10.01
C LEU A 189 -2.17 -5.64 9.22
N TYR A 190 -2.57 -5.66 7.95
CA TYR A 190 -2.54 -4.45 7.14
C TYR A 190 -3.30 -3.36 7.87
N THR A 191 -2.56 -2.36 8.35
CA THR A 191 -3.19 -1.13 8.78
C THR A 191 -3.65 -0.44 7.53
N ARG A 192 -4.83 0.15 7.60
CA ARG A 192 -5.42 0.91 6.51
C ARG A 192 -4.34 1.83 5.89
N PRO A 193 -4.25 1.93 4.55
CA PRO A 193 -3.60 3.06 3.94
C PRO A 193 -4.07 4.31 4.68
N THR A 194 -3.13 5.10 5.23
CA THR A 194 -3.55 6.34 5.89
C THR A 194 -4.33 7.11 4.83
N ALA A 195 -5.51 7.61 5.19
CA ALA A 195 -6.45 8.29 4.28
C ALA A 195 -5.89 9.61 3.71
N ASN A 196 -4.57 9.75 3.62
CA ASN A 196 -3.85 10.80 2.95
C ASN A 196 -4.22 10.75 1.47
N SER A 197 -4.99 11.74 1.06
CA SER A 197 -5.24 12.01 -0.34
C SER A 197 -3.93 12.43 -0.99
N LEU A 198 -3.49 11.72 -2.04
CA LEU A 198 -2.39 12.17 -2.88
C LEU A 198 -2.80 13.38 -3.72
N CYS A 199 -4.10 13.60 -3.89
CA CYS A 199 -4.66 14.79 -4.53
C CYS A 199 -4.44 16.09 -3.75
N ASP A 200 -3.99 16.03 -2.50
CA ASP A 200 -3.55 17.20 -1.71
C ASP A 200 -2.03 17.46 -1.78
N ALA A 201 -1.24 16.48 -2.23
CA ALA A 201 0.21 16.63 -2.33
C ALA A 201 0.60 17.73 -3.34
N SER A 202 1.42 18.68 -2.92
CA SER A 202 1.82 19.83 -3.75
C SER A 202 2.90 19.49 -4.79
N ASN A 203 3.56 18.34 -4.65
CA ASN A 203 4.74 17.92 -5.40
C ASN A 203 4.48 16.76 -6.38
N MET A 204 3.21 16.47 -6.68
CA MET A 204 2.79 15.43 -7.63
C MET A 204 2.19 16.04 -8.90
N VAL A 205 2.51 15.45 -10.05
CA VAL A 205 1.80 15.70 -11.30
C VAL A 205 0.47 14.96 -11.19
N LYS A 206 -0.62 15.68 -11.38
CA LYS A 206 -1.98 15.15 -11.24
C LYS A 206 -2.90 15.76 -12.27
N VAL A 207 -3.80 14.95 -12.76
CA VAL A 207 -4.95 15.39 -13.54
C VAL A 207 -6.03 15.81 -12.55
N LYS A 208 -6.45 17.07 -12.65
CA LYS A 208 -7.39 17.68 -11.71
C LYS A 208 -8.74 17.83 -12.35
N GLY A 209 -9.74 17.25 -11.72
CA GLY A 209 -11.15 17.51 -11.93
C GLY A 209 -11.61 18.83 -11.30
N THR A 210 -12.92 19.01 -11.31
CA THR A 210 -13.64 20.13 -10.75
C THR A 210 -14.34 19.71 -9.46
N SER A 211 -14.85 20.66 -8.66
CA SER A 211 -15.62 20.30 -7.45
C SER A 211 -17.05 19.82 -7.75
N GLY A 212 -17.32 19.41 -8.99
CA GLY A 212 -18.63 19.00 -9.49
C GLY A 212 -18.47 17.76 -10.35
N PRO A 213 -19.57 17.15 -10.83
CA PRO A 213 -19.51 15.90 -11.55
C PRO A 213 -18.58 15.99 -12.76
N ASP A 214 -17.47 15.25 -12.72
CA ASP A 214 -16.55 15.14 -13.84
C ASP A 214 -16.79 13.83 -14.60
N THR A 215 -16.71 13.89 -15.93
CA THR A 215 -16.74 12.71 -16.78
C THR A 215 -15.44 12.63 -17.56
N ASP A 216 -14.72 11.52 -17.43
CA ASP A 216 -13.54 11.21 -18.21
C ASP A 216 -12.46 12.31 -18.16
N LEU A 217 -11.83 12.42 -16.98
CA LEU A 217 -10.67 13.29 -16.74
C LEU A 217 -9.46 12.94 -17.62
N SER A 218 -9.45 11.74 -18.24
CA SER A 218 -8.38 11.33 -19.16
C SER A 218 -8.47 12.02 -20.53
N SER A 219 -9.65 12.54 -20.89
CA SER A 219 -9.92 13.15 -22.20
C SER A 219 -9.54 14.64 -22.30
N GLU A 220 -9.47 15.35 -21.16
CA GLU A 220 -9.12 16.76 -21.11
C GLU A 220 -7.60 16.96 -21.07
N ASN A 221 -6.98 16.95 -22.26
CA ASN A 221 -5.56 17.27 -22.51
C ASN A 221 -4.56 16.35 -21.80
N ILE A 222 -4.16 15.25 -22.44
CA ILE A 222 -2.74 14.86 -22.63
C ILE A 222 -2.75 13.59 -23.51
N SER A 223 -2.36 13.73 -24.78
CA SER A 223 -2.10 12.63 -25.72
C SER A 223 -0.85 11.79 -25.37
N VAL A 224 -0.53 11.70 -24.07
CA VAL A 224 0.66 11.04 -23.49
C VAL A 224 0.26 9.95 -22.47
N LEU A 225 -1.04 9.70 -22.24
CA LEU A 225 -1.56 8.87 -21.15
C LEU A 225 -1.98 7.43 -21.57
N ARG A 226 -1.36 6.82 -22.57
CA ARG A 226 -1.63 5.39 -22.87
C ARG A 226 -0.47 4.55 -22.37
N GLY A 227 -0.59 4.01 -21.15
CA GLY A 227 0.40 3.11 -20.55
C GLY A 227 1.39 3.77 -19.59
N GLU A 228 1.05 4.91 -18.98
CA GLU A 228 1.84 5.51 -17.91
C GLU A 228 1.03 5.62 -16.62
N ASP A 229 1.69 5.51 -15.47
CA ASP A 229 1.08 5.65 -14.14
C ASP A 229 0.61 7.10 -13.89
N ILE A 230 -0.68 7.30 -13.61
CA ILE A 230 -1.32 8.62 -13.50
C ILE A 230 -2.02 8.79 -12.15
N LEU A 231 -1.95 9.99 -11.59
CA LEU A 231 -2.78 10.42 -10.47
C LEU A 231 -3.97 11.25 -10.98
N LEU A 232 -5.18 10.70 -10.84
CA LEU A 232 -6.47 11.30 -11.20
C LEU A 232 -7.21 11.77 -9.93
N CYS A 233 -7.60 13.04 -9.91
CA CYS A 233 -8.19 13.69 -8.75
C CYS A 233 -9.55 14.31 -9.09
N GLY A 234 -10.64 13.70 -8.66
CA GLY A 234 -12.01 14.21 -8.85
C GLY A 234 -12.28 15.47 -8.04
N TYR A 235 -11.94 15.50 -6.76
CA TYR A 235 -12.31 16.56 -5.79
C TYR A 235 -13.81 16.59 -5.43
N GLY A 236 -14.53 15.51 -5.74
CA GLY A 236 -15.91 15.24 -5.35
C GLY A 236 -16.93 15.82 -6.31
N GLY A 237 -18.21 15.58 -6.01
CA GLY A 237 -19.32 16.01 -6.86
C GLY A 237 -19.97 14.88 -7.65
N GLY A 238 -19.44 13.67 -7.54
CA GLY A 238 -19.99 12.46 -8.16
C GLY A 238 -19.40 12.24 -9.55
N ASP A 239 -18.21 11.65 -9.57
CA ASP A 239 -17.36 11.61 -10.75
C ASP A 239 -17.48 10.27 -11.48
N SER A 240 -17.28 10.28 -12.80
CA SER A 240 -17.14 9.09 -13.62
C SER A 240 -15.75 9.11 -14.26
N ILE A 241 -14.79 8.45 -13.61
CA ILE A 241 -13.38 8.51 -13.97
C ILE A 241 -12.91 7.12 -14.41
N THR A 242 -12.19 7.07 -15.52
CA THR A 242 -11.52 5.86 -16.02
C THR A 242 -10.02 6.15 -16.11
N GLY A 243 -9.22 5.22 -15.60
CA GLY A 243 -7.77 5.20 -15.72
C GLY A 243 -7.30 4.79 -17.11
N SER A 244 -6.04 4.40 -17.19
CA SER A 244 -5.32 3.96 -18.37
C SER A 244 -4.97 2.48 -18.26
N ASP A 245 -4.26 1.93 -19.25
CA ASP A 245 -3.78 0.54 -19.21
C ASP A 245 -2.47 0.40 -18.37
N ALA A 246 -2.25 1.26 -17.37
CA ALA A 246 -1.05 1.32 -16.51
C ALA A 246 -1.44 1.28 -15.03
N ASN A 247 -0.48 1.47 -14.10
CA ASN A 247 -0.80 1.47 -12.68
C ASN A 247 -1.23 2.87 -12.23
N ASP A 248 -2.53 3.08 -12.11
CA ASP A 248 -3.12 4.38 -11.83
C ASP A 248 -3.55 4.55 -10.37
N ILE A 249 -3.61 5.81 -9.94
CA ILE A 249 -4.19 6.20 -8.65
C ILE A 249 -5.35 7.14 -8.94
N ILE A 250 -6.55 6.72 -8.57
CA ILE A 250 -7.78 7.48 -8.81
C ILE A 250 -8.46 7.79 -7.48
N GLU A 251 -8.61 9.09 -7.18
CA GLU A 251 -9.30 9.56 -5.98
C GLU A 251 -10.52 10.40 -6.37
N ALA A 252 -11.72 9.95 -6.01
CA ALA A 252 -12.95 10.70 -6.24
C ALA A 252 -13.02 11.97 -5.39
N GLY A 253 -12.47 11.95 -4.17
CA GLY A 253 -12.54 13.08 -3.22
C GLY A 253 -13.30 12.70 -1.96
N ASP A 254 -14.07 13.64 -1.40
CA ASP A 254 -14.72 13.45 -0.09
C ASP A 254 -16.24 13.28 -0.14
N ALA A 255 -16.90 13.66 -1.25
CA ALA A 255 -18.35 13.58 -1.34
C ALA A 255 -18.82 13.38 -2.80
N GLY A 256 -20.03 12.84 -2.94
CA GLY A 256 -20.69 12.58 -4.21
C GLY A 256 -20.42 11.17 -4.73
N SER A 257 -21.50 10.42 -4.93
CA SER A 257 -21.49 9.08 -5.52
C SER A 257 -20.76 9.05 -6.87
N SER A 258 -19.65 8.34 -6.89
CA SER A 258 -18.68 8.28 -7.98
C SER A 258 -18.58 6.87 -8.55
N THR A 259 -18.23 6.77 -9.82
CA THR A 259 -17.91 5.54 -10.52
C THR A 259 -16.46 5.62 -11.01
N LEU A 260 -15.58 4.83 -10.40
CA LEU A 260 -14.16 4.77 -10.74
C LEU A 260 -13.84 3.45 -11.43
N THR A 261 -13.07 3.50 -12.50
CA THR A 261 -12.58 2.32 -13.23
C THR A 261 -11.07 2.42 -13.41
N GLY A 262 -10.32 1.46 -12.91
CA GLY A 262 -8.85 1.40 -13.05
C GLY A 262 -8.44 1.10 -14.49
N ALA A 263 -9.08 0.10 -15.08
CA ALA A 263 -8.77 -0.52 -16.37
C ALA A 263 -7.71 -1.61 -16.22
N ALA A 264 -6.63 -1.64 -16.99
CA ALA A 264 -5.63 -2.70 -16.87
C ALA A 264 -4.42 -2.16 -16.11
N GLY A 265 -3.86 -2.94 -15.19
CA GLY A 265 -2.74 -2.47 -14.37
C GLY A 265 -2.96 -2.82 -12.90
N ASN A 266 -2.05 -2.39 -12.03
CA ASN A 266 -2.22 -2.51 -10.59
C ASN A 266 -2.68 -1.16 -10.04
N ASP A 267 -3.99 -0.97 -9.96
CA ASP A 267 -4.60 0.33 -9.70
C ASP A 267 -4.92 0.55 -8.22
N VAL A 268 -5.01 1.81 -7.82
CA VAL A 268 -5.50 2.22 -6.50
C VAL A 268 -6.70 3.13 -6.68
N LEU A 269 -7.89 2.63 -6.34
CA LEU A 269 -9.16 3.35 -6.47
C LEU A 269 -9.68 3.74 -5.10
N ARG A 270 -9.96 5.03 -4.92
CA ARG A 270 -10.48 5.57 -3.67
C ARG A 270 -11.77 6.36 -3.91
N GLY A 271 -12.84 5.84 -3.33
CA GLY A 271 -14.15 6.49 -3.24
C GLY A 271 -14.20 7.67 -2.27
N THR A 272 -15.42 8.08 -2.01
CA THR A 272 -15.89 9.18 -1.16
C THR A 272 -16.56 8.63 0.09
N ASP A 273 -17.22 9.46 0.90
CA ASP A 273 -18.04 8.97 2.03
C ASP A 273 -19.51 8.73 1.62
N ASP A 274 -19.82 8.74 0.32
CA ASP A 274 -21.13 8.44 -0.28
C ASP A 274 -21.07 7.13 -1.10
N ALA A 275 -22.23 6.62 -1.53
CA ALA A 275 -22.31 5.34 -2.25
C ALA A 275 -21.57 5.37 -3.61
N ASP A 276 -20.49 4.61 -3.72
CA ASP A 276 -19.63 4.57 -4.91
C ASP A 276 -19.66 3.22 -5.65
N THR A 277 -19.13 3.22 -6.87
CA THR A 277 -18.84 2.01 -7.65
C THR A 277 -17.38 2.03 -8.07
N LEU A 278 -16.58 1.11 -7.51
CA LEU A 278 -15.16 0.96 -7.80
C LEU A 278 -14.94 -0.33 -8.59
N ILE A 279 -14.28 -0.22 -9.72
CA ILE A 279 -13.98 -1.32 -10.65
C ILE A 279 -12.47 -1.32 -10.89
N GLY A 280 -11.74 -2.33 -10.39
CA GLY A 280 -10.31 -2.46 -10.63
C GLY A 280 -10.03 -2.72 -12.12
N GLY A 281 -10.42 -3.91 -12.58
CA GLY A 281 -10.12 -4.44 -13.90
C GLY A 281 -9.07 -5.54 -13.79
N PRO A 282 -8.33 -5.85 -14.88
CA PRO A 282 -7.26 -6.86 -14.82
C PRO A 282 -6.00 -6.35 -14.10
N GLY A 283 -5.46 -7.14 -13.18
CA GLY A 283 -4.24 -6.86 -12.41
C GLY A 283 -4.47 -6.89 -10.90
N ASN A 284 -3.49 -6.44 -10.12
CA ASN A 284 -3.57 -6.44 -8.65
C ASN A 284 -4.03 -5.08 -8.14
N ASP A 285 -5.32 -4.95 -7.87
CA ASP A 285 -5.93 -3.67 -7.54
C ASP A 285 -6.19 -3.47 -6.04
N VAL A 286 -6.22 -2.20 -5.62
CA VAL A 286 -6.62 -1.78 -4.26
C VAL A 286 -7.84 -0.89 -4.34
N LEU A 287 -8.97 -1.36 -3.81
CA LEU A 287 -10.26 -0.68 -3.87
C LEU A 287 -10.68 -0.20 -2.48
N VAL A 288 -10.86 1.11 -2.30
CA VAL A 288 -11.18 1.75 -1.02
C VAL A 288 -12.52 2.48 -1.09
N GLY A 289 -13.59 1.87 -0.55
CA GLY A 289 -14.94 2.45 -0.52
C GLY A 289 -15.08 3.62 0.46
N ARG A 290 -14.49 3.50 1.66
CA ARG A 290 -14.56 4.43 2.81
C ARG A 290 -15.91 4.39 3.53
N GLY A 291 -16.94 5.03 3.02
CA GLY A 291 -18.21 5.19 3.70
C GLY A 291 -19.31 5.29 2.67
N GLY A 292 -20.49 4.79 2.99
CA GLY A 292 -21.58 4.75 2.02
C GLY A 292 -22.01 3.32 1.78
N ASN A 293 -22.74 3.09 0.70
CA ASN A 293 -23.13 1.73 0.31
C ASN A 293 -22.45 1.45 -1.02
N ASP A 294 -21.27 0.86 -0.95
CA ASP A 294 -20.35 0.80 -2.08
C ASP A 294 -20.49 -0.50 -2.85
N LYS A 295 -20.16 -0.44 -4.12
CA LYS A 295 -19.96 -1.62 -4.96
C LYS A 295 -18.49 -1.70 -5.35
N LEU A 296 -17.78 -2.69 -4.82
CA LEU A 296 -16.37 -2.96 -5.13
C LEU A 296 -16.27 -4.19 -6.03
N VAL A 297 -15.60 -4.07 -7.16
CA VAL A 297 -15.44 -5.14 -8.14
C VAL A 297 -13.97 -5.21 -8.52
N GLY A 298 -13.31 -6.36 -8.28
CA GLY A 298 -11.94 -6.60 -8.75
C GLY A 298 -11.93 -6.71 -10.25
N ASP A 299 -12.24 -7.89 -10.76
CA ASP A 299 -12.35 -8.13 -12.19
C ASP A 299 -13.82 -8.10 -12.69
N ILE A 300 -13.98 -7.79 -13.98
CA ILE A 300 -15.29 -7.87 -14.67
C ILE A 300 -15.30 -9.03 -15.68
N GLU A 301 -14.15 -9.61 -16.01
CA GLU A 301 -14.03 -10.56 -17.10
C GLU A 301 -13.57 -11.94 -16.64
N ALA A 302 -14.36 -12.96 -17.03
CA ALA A 302 -13.97 -14.37 -16.96
C ALA A 302 -12.75 -14.76 -17.83
N GLN A 303 -12.00 -13.76 -18.32
CA GLN A 303 -10.83 -13.84 -19.18
C GLN A 303 -9.60 -13.17 -18.56
N ALA A 304 -9.64 -12.77 -17.27
CA ALA A 304 -8.42 -12.45 -16.53
C ALA A 304 -7.50 -13.68 -16.57
N ILE A 305 -6.42 -13.59 -17.34
CA ILE A 305 -5.39 -14.63 -17.42
C ILE A 305 -4.33 -14.23 -16.41
N GLY A 306 -4.56 -14.47 -15.12
CA GLY A 306 -3.65 -14.00 -14.08
C GLY A 306 -3.99 -14.54 -12.69
N ASP A 307 -2.95 -14.75 -11.88
CA ASP A 307 -3.05 -14.94 -10.43
C ASP A 307 -3.21 -13.55 -9.78
N ASP A 308 -4.27 -12.83 -10.15
CA ASP A 308 -4.52 -11.46 -9.70
C ASP A 308 -4.76 -11.46 -8.18
N GLN A 309 -4.32 -10.40 -7.51
CA GLN A 309 -4.38 -10.26 -6.06
C GLN A 309 -5.02 -8.92 -5.69
N ASN A 310 -6.33 -8.91 -5.52
CA ASN A 310 -7.06 -7.69 -5.21
C ASN A 310 -7.26 -7.50 -3.71
N ILE A 311 -7.22 -6.24 -3.30
CA ILE A 311 -7.37 -5.81 -1.92
C ILE A 311 -8.58 -4.88 -1.81
N TYR A 312 -9.51 -5.21 -0.93
CA TYR A 312 -10.73 -4.44 -0.72
C TYR A 312 -10.77 -3.83 0.68
N LEU A 313 -11.08 -2.54 0.74
CA LEU A 313 -11.34 -1.78 1.96
C LEU A 313 -12.75 -1.17 1.87
N PRO A 314 -13.81 -1.97 2.10
CA PRO A 314 -15.21 -1.51 2.06
C PRO A 314 -15.45 -0.28 2.93
N GLY A 315 -14.95 -0.29 4.16
CA GLY A 315 -15.21 0.79 5.11
C GLY A 315 -16.59 0.65 5.76
N ASN A 316 -17.29 1.76 6.00
CA ASN A 316 -18.57 1.78 6.72
C ASN A 316 -19.76 1.73 5.76
N GLY A 317 -20.87 1.17 6.22
CA GLY A 317 -22.14 1.09 5.48
C GLY A 317 -22.39 -0.26 4.79
N LYS A 318 -23.28 -0.33 3.80
CA LYS A 318 -23.72 -1.61 3.21
C LYS A 318 -23.08 -1.84 1.85
N ASP A 319 -22.02 -2.64 1.84
CA ASP A 319 -21.22 -2.81 0.64
C ASP A 319 -21.44 -4.16 -0.02
N THR A 320 -21.26 -4.17 -1.33
CA THR A 320 -21.25 -5.37 -2.15
C THR A 320 -19.86 -5.52 -2.78
N ILE A 321 -19.21 -6.64 -2.52
CA ILE A 321 -17.85 -6.94 -2.99
C ILE A 321 -17.92 -8.14 -3.93
N HIS A 322 -17.34 -8.00 -5.10
CA HIS A 322 -17.12 -9.07 -6.07
C HIS A 322 -15.61 -9.17 -6.31
N GLY A 323 -14.97 -10.20 -5.78
CA GLY A 323 -13.53 -10.40 -5.94
C GLY A 323 -13.19 -10.73 -7.38
N GLY A 324 -13.72 -11.86 -7.86
CA GLY A 324 -13.58 -12.30 -9.24
C GLY A 324 -12.71 -13.55 -9.34
N GLN A 325 -11.81 -13.59 -10.33
CA GLN A 325 -10.74 -14.58 -10.38
C GLN A 325 -9.50 -14.07 -9.65
N GLY A 326 -8.74 -15.00 -9.07
CA GLY A 326 -7.49 -14.68 -8.39
C GLY A 326 -7.60 -14.90 -6.89
N LEU A 327 -6.79 -14.15 -6.14
CA LEU A 327 -6.76 -14.12 -4.69
C LEU A 327 -7.32 -12.78 -4.20
N ASP A 328 -8.50 -12.82 -3.63
CA ASP A 328 -9.20 -11.63 -3.16
C ASP A 328 -9.16 -11.53 -1.64
N ILE A 329 -8.69 -10.37 -1.16
CA ILE A 329 -8.44 -10.12 0.25
C ILE A 329 -9.25 -8.91 0.72
N ILE A 330 -10.14 -9.11 1.68
CA ILE A 330 -11.04 -8.07 2.19
C ILE A 330 -10.64 -7.65 3.60
N PHE A 331 -10.51 -6.35 3.82
CA PHE A 331 -10.15 -5.75 5.11
C PHE A 331 -11.32 -5.08 5.80
N PHE A 332 -11.54 -5.47 7.05
CA PHE A 332 -12.57 -4.91 7.91
C PHE A 332 -11.98 -3.93 8.94
N ASN A 333 -12.72 -2.87 9.23
CA ASN A 333 -12.37 -1.87 10.24
C ASN A 333 -12.89 -2.27 11.63
N GLY A 334 -12.25 -3.24 12.27
CA GLY A 334 -12.64 -3.70 13.59
C GLY A 334 -12.03 -5.05 13.96
N ASN A 335 -12.23 -5.47 15.20
CA ASN A 335 -11.88 -6.83 15.63
C ASN A 335 -12.95 -7.82 15.14
N GLN A 336 -12.59 -9.08 14.93
CA GLN A 336 -13.53 -10.12 14.46
C GLN A 336 -14.77 -10.22 15.36
N SER A 337 -14.64 -9.99 16.67
CA SER A 337 -15.77 -10.03 17.62
C SER A 337 -16.85 -8.98 17.38
N GLU A 338 -16.56 -7.93 16.61
CA GLU A 338 -17.50 -6.87 16.25
C GLU A 338 -18.38 -7.26 15.04
N TYR A 339 -18.03 -8.36 14.38
CA TYR A 339 -18.69 -8.85 13.17
C TYR A 339 -19.36 -10.21 13.42
N THR A 340 -20.56 -10.36 12.88
CA THR A 340 -21.28 -11.62 12.80
C THR A 340 -21.13 -12.14 11.38
N ILE A 341 -20.52 -13.32 11.24
CA ILE A 341 -20.33 -13.99 9.95
C ILE A 341 -21.41 -15.08 9.86
N ASP A 342 -22.22 -15.06 8.80
CA ASP A 342 -23.28 -16.06 8.63
C ASP A 342 -22.66 -17.46 8.43
N THR A 343 -22.96 -18.35 9.37
CA THR A 343 -22.46 -19.72 9.41
C THR A 343 -23.58 -20.76 9.43
N THR A 344 -24.85 -20.33 9.40
CA THR A 344 -25.99 -21.20 9.75
C THR A 344 -26.89 -21.58 8.58
N ASP A 345 -27.16 -20.68 7.63
CA ASP A 345 -28.11 -20.93 6.53
C ASP A 345 -27.44 -21.03 5.15
N SER A 346 -26.36 -20.29 4.93
CA SER A 346 -25.43 -20.44 3.82
C SER A 346 -24.02 -20.20 4.35
N PRO A 347 -23.27 -21.26 4.74
CA PRO A 347 -21.99 -21.08 5.40
C PRO A 347 -21.06 -20.29 4.48
N CYS A 348 -20.55 -19.18 5.01
CA CYS A 348 -19.55 -18.34 4.37
C CYS A 348 -18.43 -19.20 3.75
N ASN A 349 -18.28 -19.10 2.42
CA ASN A 349 -17.33 -19.83 1.60
C ASN A 349 -16.81 -18.92 0.49
N THR A 350 -15.89 -19.40 -0.34
CA THR A 350 -15.27 -18.59 -1.39
C THR A 350 -16.27 -18.05 -2.43
N GLN A 351 -17.42 -18.71 -2.63
CA GLN A 351 -18.45 -18.25 -3.58
C GLN A 351 -19.32 -17.12 -3.02
N SER A 352 -19.67 -17.18 -1.74
CA SER A 352 -20.50 -16.15 -1.11
C SER A 352 -20.33 -16.11 0.40
N CYS A 353 -20.27 -14.90 0.95
CA CYS A 353 -20.23 -14.66 2.38
C CYS A 353 -21.00 -13.39 2.75
N THR A 354 -21.72 -13.43 3.87
CA THR A 354 -22.36 -12.25 4.45
C THR A 354 -21.74 -11.96 5.81
N VAL A 355 -21.27 -10.73 5.99
CA VAL A 355 -20.67 -10.26 7.23
C VAL A 355 -21.46 -9.05 7.73
N GLU A 356 -21.96 -9.11 8.95
CA GLU A 356 -22.80 -8.07 9.54
C GLU A 356 -22.16 -7.44 10.78
N THR A 357 -22.31 -6.14 10.96
CA THR A 357 -21.89 -5.43 12.19
C THR A 357 -23.05 -5.30 13.17
N SER A 358 -22.74 -4.98 14.42
CA SER A 358 -23.75 -4.63 15.44
C SER A 358 -24.62 -3.41 15.08
N GLU A 359 -24.20 -2.61 14.10
CA GLU A 359 -24.91 -1.42 13.63
C GLU A 359 -25.82 -1.72 12.42
N ASN A 360 -26.03 -3.00 12.10
CA ASN A 360 -26.86 -3.44 10.96
C ASN A 360 -26.30 -2.98 9.61
N GLU A 361 -24.97 -2.84 9.54
CA GLU A 361 -24.21 -2.73 8.30
C GLU A 361 -23.90 -4.14 7.81
N THR A 362 -24.29 -4.43 6.56
CA THR A 362 -24.15 -5.75 5.96
C THR A 362 -23.16 -5.63 4.79
N LYS A 363 -22.10 -6.43 4.81
CA LYS A 363 -21.20 -6.62 3.68
C LYS A 363 -21.57 -7.93 2.99
N THR A 364 -21.92 -7.83 1.72
CA THR A 364 -22.21 -8.99 0.88
C THR A 364 -21.04 -9.25 -0.03
N ILE A 365 -20.41 -10.41 0.11
CA ILE A 365 -19.14 -10.76 -0.52
C ILE A 365 -19.37 -11.94 -1.45
N TYR A 366 -18.81 -11.86 -2.64
CA TYR A 366 -18.83 -12.91 -3.65
C TYR A 366 -17.43 -13.13 -4.20
N ASP A 367 -17.12 -14.40 -4.49
CA ASP A 367 -15.88 -14.81 -5.13
C ASP A 367 -14.66 -14.22 -4.41
N SER A 368 -14.46 -14.59 -3.14
CA SER A 368 -13.32 -14.09 -2.36
C SER A 368 -12.77 -15.09 -1.36
N GLU A 369 -11.45 -15.08 -1.12
CA GLU A 369 -10.77 -16.14 -0.37
C GLU A 369 -10.47 -15.75 1.07
N ILE A 370 -10.15 -14.48 1.35
CA ILE A 370 -9.58 -14.10 2.65
C ILE A 370 -10.30 -12.88 3.24
N LEU A 371 -10.75 -13.02 4.48
CA LEU A 371 -11.23 -11.90 5.30
C LEU A 371 -10.21 -11.58 6.39
N ILE A 372 -9.82 -10.31 6.50
CA ILE A 372 -8.86 -9.83 7.50
C ILE A 372 -9.50 -8.78 8.40
N PHE A 373 -9.37 -9.01 9.70
CA PHE A 373 -9.78 -8.15 10.80
C PHE A 373 -8.54 -7.63 11.54
N ASN A 374 -8.71 -6.67 12.44
CA ASN A 374 -7.59 -6.10 13.21
C ASN A 374 -6.87 -7.12 14.11
N ASP A 375 -7.54 -8.20 14.49
CA ASP A 375 -7.05 -9.23 15.41
C ASP A 375 -7.12 -10.66 14.84
N ALA A 376 -7.64 -10.85 13.62
CA ALA A 376 -7.87 -12.17 13.06
C ALA A 376 -7.76 -12.19 11.54
N ARG A 377 -7.43 -13.37 11.02
CA ARG A 377 -7.50 -13.72 9.60
C ARG A 377 -8.40 -14.93 9.47
N LEU A 378 -9.35 -14.88 8.55
CA LEU A 378 -10.25 -15.97 8.21
C LEU A 378 -10.08 -16.32 6.73
N ASP A 379 -9.51 -17.48 6.46
CA ASP A 379 -9.48 -18.05 5.12
C ASP A 379 -10.80 -18.79 4.88
N LEU A 380 -11.51 -18.45 3.81
CA LEU A 380 -12.81 -19.01 3.48
C LEU A 380 -12.66 -20.42 2.89
N PRO A 381 -13.52 -21.36 3.29
CA PRO A 381 -13.50 -22.71 2.72
C PRO A 381 -14.02 -22.69 1.29
N ASP A 382 -13.53 -23.63 0.47
CA ASP A 382 -14.15 -23.93 -0.83
C ASP A 382 -15.60 -24.44 -0.63
N PRO A 383 -16.52 -24.14 -1.58
CA PRO A 383 -17.94 -24.43 -1.48
C PRO A 383 -18.32 -25.93 -1.47
#